data_AF-A0A5K3EFK4-F1
#
_entry.id   AF-A0A5K3EFK4-F1
#
_cell.length_a   1.000
_cell.length_b   1.000
_cell.length_c   1.000
_cell.angle_alpha   90.00
_cell.angle_beta   90.00
_cell.angle_gamma   90.00
#
_symmetry.space_group_name_H-M   'P 1'
#
loop_
_entity.id
_entity.type
_entity.pdbx_description
1 polymer ?
#
loop_
_entity_poly.entity_id
_entity_poly.type
_entity_poly.pdbx_seq_one_letter_code
_entity_poly.pdbx_strand_id
1 'polypeptide(L)'
;MASLTAVISWELFKNDTSFSSLDKYTRSLLNQFSIPSNFLDLCETSSDGVSVSALPSDCLHTVFTTLSQLREMSEWNPGYESILTFLCLIARRRDNRPSLLVYDYLVAVDSCLEHFLCQARHDATYQNQWTDTFKLGSRYIEWLFDPETTWRTWRKSMHSGQLPPGPVLPQKGNAYASSWLRDLIVNEATKLHFTHLKLALDLMCAEVATSTTAAWTTLSQELLASLMTAAIASDDQDVERFNAIIECLTFLLQRLFVMDE
;
A
#
# COMPACT_ATOMS: atom_id res chain seq x y z
N MET A 1 -14.26 -27.38 1.77
CA MET A 1 -15.52 -26.92 1.16
C MET A 1 -15.84 -25.54 1.73
N ALA A 2 -16.11 -24.55 0.89
CA ALA A 2 -16.54 -23.23 1.35
C ALA A 2 -17.89 -23.35 2.07
N SER A 3 -18.11 -22.55 3.13
CA SER A 3 -19.40 -22.56 3.83
C SER A 3 -20.51 -22.04 2.88
N LEU A 4 -21.73 -22.55 3.03
CA LEU A 4 -22.89 -22.06 2.26
C LEU A 4 -23.06 -20.54 2.39
N THR A 5 -22.77 -20.00 3.59
CA THR A 5 -22.77 -18.56 3.87
C THR A 5 -21.75 -17.80 3.03
N ALA A 6 -20.54 -18.34 2.85
CA ALA A 6 -19.50 -17.72 2.03
C ALA A 6 -19.93 -17.67 0.56
N VAL A 7 -20.46 -18.78 0.03
CA VAL A 7 -20.94 -18.86 -1.36
C VAL A 7 -22.06 -17.84 -1.62
N ILE A 8 -23.09 -17.80 -0.76
CA ILE A 8 -24.20 -16.85 -0.91
C ILE A 8 -23.71 -15.40 -0.83
N SER A 9 -22.81 -15.10 0.12
CA SER A 9 -22.30 -13.75 0.31
C SER A 9 -21.46 -13.28 -0.89
N TRP A 10 -20.67 -14.17 -1.48
CA TRP A 10 -19.92 -13.89 -2.71
C TRP A 10 -20.86 -13.61 -3.90
N GLU A 11 -21.87 -14.46 -4.12
CA GLU A 11 -22.81 -14.28 -5.24
C GLU A 11 -23.61 -12.98 -5.13
N LEU A 12 -24.00 -12.56 -3.91
CA LEU A 12 -24.67 -11.28 -3.70
C LEU A 12 -23.73 -10.08 -3.97
N PHE A 13 -22.45 -10.17 -3.60
CA PHE A 13 -21.49 -9.13 -3.96
C PHE A 13 -21.29 -9.07 -5.48
N LYS A 14 -21.11 -10.20 -6.13
CA LYS A 14 -20.87 -10.30 -7.57
C LYS A 14 -22.03 -9.76 -8.42
N ASN A 15 -23.27 -10.07 -8.05
CA ASN A 15 -24.44 -9.72 -8.84
C ASN A 15 -25.01 -8.34 -8.51
N ASP A 16 -24.98 -7.94 -7.24
CA ASP A 16 -25.64 -6.71 -6.77
C ASP A 16 -24.65 -5.64 -6.25
N THR A 17 -23.33 -5.88 -6.35
CA THR A 17 -22.28 -5.00 -5.79
C THR A 17 -22.51 -4.71 -4.31
N SER A 18 -23.01 -5.71 -3.57
CA SER A 18 -23.34 -5.59 -2.15
C SER A 18 -22.09 -5.64 -1.26
N PHE A 19 -21.56 -4.49 -0.86
CA PHE A 19 -20.37 -4.41 0.01
C PHE A 19 -20.55 -5.07 1.38
N SER A 20 -21.75 -4.97 1.96
CA SER A 20 -22.06 -5.70 3.20
C SER A 20 -21.97 -7.22 3.05
N SER A 21 -22.20 -7.74 1.83
CA SER A 21 -22.05 -9.15 1.50
C SER A 21 -20.58 -9.49 1.29
N LEU A 22 -19.78 -8.60 0.69
CA LEU A 22 -18.31 -8.75 0.66
C LEU A 22 -17.73 -8.83 2.08
N ASP A 23 -18.18 -7.99 3.01
CA ASP A 23 -17.70 -8.05 4.41
C ASP A 23 -18.05 -9.37 5.09
N LYS A 24 -19.23 -9.93 4.80
CA LYS A 24 -19.64 -11.25 5.31
C LYS A 24 -18.82 -12.37 4.68
N TYR A 25 -18.49 -12.24 3.40
CA TYR A 25 -17.63 -13.16 2.69
C TYR A 25 -16.21 -13.14 3.29
N THR A 26 -15.61 -11.96 3.45
CA THR A 26 -14.32 -11.75 4.10
C THR A 26 -14.28 -12.37 5.51
N ARG A 27 -15.30 -12.12 6.33
CA ARG A 27 -15.42 -12.73 7.68
C ARG A 27 -15.54 -14.25 7.63
N SER A 28 -16.24 -14.79 6.65
CA SER A 28 -16.38 -16.24 6.47
C SER A 28 -15.03 -16.87 6.11
N LEU A 29 -14.23 -16.21 5.27
CA LEU A 29 -12.88 -16.64 4.93
C LEU A 29 -11.94 -16.57 6.15
N LEU A 30 -11.97 -15.47 6.92
CA LEU A 30 -11.20 -15.36 8.16
C LEU A 30 -11.47 -16.56 9.09
N ASN A 31 -12.74 -16.89 9.32
CA ASN A 31 -13.13 -18.04 10.15
C ASN A 31 -12.69 -19.37 9.54
N GLN A 32 -12.89 -19.57 8.24
CA GLN A 32 -12.54 -20.81 7.55
C GLN A 32 -11.04 -21.10 7.58
N PHE A 33 -10.21 -20.06 7.48
CA PHE A 33 -8.75 -20.16 7.49
C PHE A 33 -8.13 -19.86 8.86
N SER A 34 -8.94 -19.68 9.91
CA SER A 34 -8.49 -19.36 11.28
C SER A 34 -7.58 -18.12 11.35
N ILE A 35 -7.84 -17.12 10.51
CA ILE A 35 -7.08 -15.87 10.47
C ILE A 35 -7.70 -14.90 11.49
N PRO A 36 -6.89 -14.25 12.35
CA PRO A 36 -7.41 -13.30 13.34
C PRO A 36 -8.19 -12.15 12.73
N SER A 37 -9.24 -11.67 13.40
CA SER A 37 -10.06 -10.55 12.90
C SER A 37 -9.28 -9.23 12.83
N ASN A 38 -8.22 -9.08 13.62
CA ASN A 38 -7.32 -7.93 13.63
C ASN A 38 -6.10 -8.12 12.72
N PHE A 39 -6.21 -8.93 11.66
CA PHE A 39 -5.07 -9.25 10.78
C PHE A 39 -4.41 -8.03 10.13
N LEU A 40 -5.12 -6.90 10.01
CA LEU A 40 -4.58 -5.65 9.49
C LEU A 40 -3.54 -5.01 10.43
N ASP A 41 -3.65 -5.28 11.74
CA ASP A 41 -2.71 -4.79 12.75
C ASP A 41 -1.45 -5.66 12.82
N LEU A 42 -1.48 -6.85 12.22
CA LEU A 42 -0.33 -7.74 12.19
C LEU A 42 0.70 -7.20 11.18
N CYS A 43 1.90 -6.93 11.66
CA CYS A 43 2.94 -6.31 10.85
C CYS A 43 3.43 -7.21 9.70
N GLU A 44 3.41 -8.53 9.89
CA GLU A 44 4.04 -9.48 8.96
C GLU A 44 3.01 -10.17 8.07
N THR A 45 3.37 -10.32 6.79
CA THR A 45 2.73 -11.28 5.88
C THR A 45 3.02 -12.69 6.37
N SER A 46 2.14 -13.64 6.07
CA SER A 46 2.23 -15.00 6.58
C SER A 46 2.06 -16.04 5.48
N SER A 47 2.46 -17.27 5.75
CA SER A 47 2.23 -18.41 4.84
C SER A 47 0.84 -19.04 4.99
N ASP A 48 0.05 -18.60 5.98
CA ASP A 48 -1.26 -19.15 6.36
C ASP A 48 -2.47 -18.30 5.92
N GLY A 49 -2.24 -17.23 5.14
CA GLY A 49 -3.33 -16.42 4.56
C GLY A 49 -4.19 -17.19 3.54
N VAL A 50 -5.27 -16.57 3.09
CA VAL A 50 -6.22 -17.16 2.11
C VAL A 50 -5.55 -17.30 0.76
N SER A 51 -5.43 -18.52 0.23
CA SER A 51 -4.86 -18.75 -1.10
C SER A 51 -5.80 -18.29 -2.21
N VAL A 52 -5.28 -17.64 -3.25
CA VAL A 52 -6.06 -17.26 -4.45
C VAL A 52 -6.71 -18.48 -5.10
N SER A 53 -6.06 -19.65 -5.07
CA SER A 53 -6.63 -20.88 -5.65
C SER A 53 -7.83 -21.42 -4.86
N ALA A 54 -8.08 -20.91 -3.65
CA ALA A 54 -9.26 -21.26 -2.85
C ALA A 54 -10.45 -20.32 -3.10
N LEU A 55 -10.26 -19.26 -3.89
CA LEU A 55 -11.30 -18.30 -4.27
C LEU A 55 -11.99 -18.72 -5.58
N PRO A 56 -13.19 -18.18 -5.86
CA PRO A 56 -13.81 -18.28 -7.18
C PRO A 56 -12.86 -17.79 -8.29
N SER A 57 -12.90 -18.41 -9.45
CA SER A 57 -11.94 -18.15 -10.54
C SER A 57 -11.98 -16.71 -11.08
N ASP A 58 -13.14 -16.07 -10.99
CA ASP A 58 -13.37 -14.68 -11.40
C ASP A 58 -13.17 -13.67 -10.26
N CYS A 59 -12.83 -14.13 -9.06
CA CYS A 59 -12.86 -13.31 -7.85
C CYS A 59 -12.01 -12.04 -7.94
N LEU A 60 -10.73 -12.18 -8.31
CA LEU A 60 -9.83 -11.02 -8.45
C LEU A 60 -10.32 -10.07 -9.54
N HIS A 61 -10.74 -10.60 -10.69
CA HIS A 61 -11.25 -9.78 -11.78
C HIS A 61 -12.47 -8.96 -11.35
N THR A 62 -13.47 -9.59 -10.72
CA THR A 62 -14.66 -8.90 -10.21
C THR A 62 -14.28 -7.80 -9.22
N VAL A 63 -13.41 -8.10 -8.24
CA VAL A 63 -13.02 -7.15 -7.19
C VAL A 63 -12.29 -5.92 -7.76
N PHE A 64 -11.33 -6.12 -8.67
CA PHE A 64 -10.63 -5.00 -9.30
C PHE A 64 -11.50 -4.22 -10.27
N THR A 65 -12.41 -4.88 -11.01
CA THR A 65 -13.39 -4.17 -11.85
C THR A 65 -14.32 -3.31 -11.00
N THR A 66 -14.85 -3.82 -9.88
CA THR A 66 -15.67 -3.03 -8.96
C THR A 66 -14.89 -1.87 -8.36
N LEU A 67 -13.62 -2.06 -7.98
CA LEU A 67 -12.77 -0.98 -7.47
C LEU A 67 -12.60 0.15 -8.49
N SER A 68 -12.31 -0.20 -9.75
CA SER A 68 -12.19 0.77 -10.83
C SER A 68 -13.49 1.52 -11.10
N GLN A 69 -14.63 0.83 -11.07
CA GLN A 69 -15.96 1.47 -11.21
C GLN A 69 -16.27 2.43 -10.06
N LEU A 70 -15.92 2.06 -8.81
CA LEU A 70 -16.09 2.95 -7.67
C LEU A 70 -15.28 4.23 -7.86
N ARG A 71 -14.03 4.15 -8.35
CA ARG A 71 -13.16 5.31 -8.61
C ARG A 71 -13.78 6.32 -9.59
N GLU A 72 -14.61 5.86 -10.52
CA GLU A 72 -15.33 6.73 -11.45
C GLU A 72 -16.43 7.55 -10.77
N MET A 73 -16.84 7.18 -9.55
CA MET A 73 -17.79 7.93 -8.74
C MET A 73 -17.08 9.11 -8.07
N SER A 74 -17.69 10.29 -8.13
CA SER A 74 -17.15 11.52 -7.53
C SER A 74 -17.34 11.62 -6.02
N GLU A 75 -18.24 10.82 -5.45
CA GLU A 75 -18.59 10.87 -4.03
C GLU A 75 -17.91 9.74 -3.25
N TRP A 76 -17.68 9.98 -1.96
CA TRP A 76 -17.18 8.96 -1.04
C TRP A 76 -18.11 7.73 -1.03
N ASN A 77 -17.53 6.54 -1.16
CA ASN A 77 -18.26 5.28 -1.09
C ASN A 77 -17.63 4.35 -0.03
N PRO A 78 -18.38 3.90 0.99
CA PRO A 78 -17.84 3.00 2.02
C PRO A 78 -17.37 1.65 1.46
N GLY A 79 -17.77 1.28 0.24
CA GLY A 79 -17.33 0.08 -0.45
C GLY A 79 -15.82 0.00 -0.69
N TYR A 80 -15.11 1.13 -0.72
CA TYR A 80 -13.65 1.13 -0.82
C TYR A 80 -12.99 0.37 0.34
N GLU A 81 -13.47 0.58 1.57
CA GLU A 81 -12.94 -0.08 2.76
C GLU A 81 -13.17 -1.60 2.69
N SER A 82 -14.36 -2.04 2.28
CA SER A 82 -14.69 -3.46 2.11
C SER A 82 -13.80 -4.15 1.08
N ILE A 83 -13.60 -3.51 -0.08
CA ILE A 83 -12.73 -4.02 -1.15
C ILE A 83 -11.28 -4.12 -0.68
N LEU A 84 -10.72 -3.03 -0.14
CA LEU A 84 -9.31 -2.99 0.24
C LEU A 84 -9.02 -3.91 1.43
N THR A 85 -9.98 -4.10 2.35
CA THR A 85 -9.87 -5.07 3.45
C THR A 85 -9.79 -6.49 2.89
N PHE A 86 -10.63 -6.82 1.92
CA PHE A 86 -10.59 -8.11 1.24
C PHE A 86 -9.28 -8.31 0.47
N LEU A 87 -8.81 -7.29 -0.25
CA LEU A 87 -7.52 -7.35 -0.96
C LEU A 87 -6.35 -7.55 0.00
N CYS A 88 -6.35 -6.86 1.15
CA CYS A 88 -5.35 -7.07 2.21
C CYS A 88 -5.36 -8.53 2.69
N LEU A 89 -6.53 -9.12 2.94
CA LEU A 89 -6.64 -10.51 3.37
C LEU A 89 -5.95 -11.49 2.40
N ILE A 90 -6.06 -11.24 1.10
CA ILE A 90 -5.41 -12.06 0.07
C ILE A 90 -3.91 -11.75 0.00
N ALA A 91 -3.52 -10.47 0.00
CA ALA A 91 -2.13 -10.03 -0.07
C ALA A 91 -1.30 -10.49 1.13
N ARG A 92 -1.94 -10.73 2.28
CA ARG A 92 -1.29 -11.30 3.47
C ARG A 92 -0.55 -12.60 3.18
N ARG A 93 -1.02 -13.42 2.22
CA ARG A 93 -0.36 -14.67 1.84
C ARG A 93 0.71 -14.40 0.78
N ARG A 94 1.98 -14.61 1.13
CA ARG A 94 3.11 -14.37 0.22
C ARG A 94 3.01 -15.12 -1.11
N ASP A 95 2.52 -16.36 -1.10
CA ASP A 95 2.36 -17.20 -2.31
C ASP A 95 1.40 -16.60 -3.34
N ASN A 96 0.51 -15.68 -2.92
CA ASN A 96 -0.43 -15.03 -3.83
C ASN A 96 0.23 -13.90 -4.64
N ARG A 97 1.42 -13.43 -4.25
CA ARG A 97 2.09 -12.28 -4.86
C ARG A 97 2.18 -12.36 -6.39
N PRO A 98 2.54 -13.50 -7.04
CA PRO A 98 2.54 -13.58 -8.50
C PRO A 98 1.16 -13.37 -9.15
N SER A 99 0.07 -13.72 -8.45
CA SER A 99 -1.30 -13.51 -8.93
C SER A 99 -1.80 -12.08 -8.69
N LEU A 100 -1.14 -11.32 -7.82
CA LEU A 100 -1.51 -9.96 -7.44
C LEU A 100 -0.63 -8.89 -8.10
N LEU A 101 0.60 -9.23 -8.48
CA LEU A 101 1.53 -8.39 -9.25
C LEU A 101 1.15 -8.31 -10.75
N VAL A 102 -0.13 -8.17 -11.04
CA VAL A 102 -0.67 -7.94 -12.38
C VAL A 102 -0.74 -6.44 -12.61
N TYR A 103 -0.24 -5.97 -13.75
CA TYR A 103 -0.14 -4.52 -14.05
C TYR A 103 -1.47 -3.78 -13.88
N ASP A 104 -2.54 -4.29 -14.46
CA ASP A 104 -3.86 -3.63 -14.40
C ASP A 104 -4.40 -3.52 -12.96
N TYR A 105 -4.10 -4.51 -12.11
CA TYR A 105 -4.53 -4.51 -10.71
C TYR A 105 -3.76 -3.45 -9.90
N LEU A 106 -2.47 -3.31 -10.17
CA LEU A 106 -1.65 -2.29 -9.54
C LEU A 106 -2.09 -0.90 -9.96
N VAL A 107 -2.31 -0.68 -11.26
CA VAL A 107 -2.82 0.60 -11.77
C VAL A 107 -4.16 0.95 -11.14
N ALA A 108 -5.07 -0.01 -10.96
CA ALA A 108 -6.37 0.23 -10.34
C ALA A 108 -6.24 0.71 -8.88
N VAL A 109 -5.40 0.04 -8.07
CA VAL A 109 -5.19 0.45 -6.67
C VAL A 109 -4.46 1.78 -6.59
N ASP A 110 -3.43 1.96 -7.40
CA ASP A 110 -2.60 3.16 -7.41
C ASP A 110 -3.40 4.42 -7.79
N SER A 111 -4.21 4.28 -8.83
CA SER A 111 -5.22 5.24 -9.24
C SER A 111 -6.20 5.64 -8.14
N CYS A 112 -6.57 4.68 -7.28
CA CYS A 112 -7.42 4.93 -6.12
C CYS A 112 -6.65 5.65 -5.02
N LEU A 113 -5.41 5.25 -4.72
CA LEU A 113 -4.57 5.90 -3.72
C LEU A 113 -4.31 7.37 -4.04
N GLU A 114 -3.99 7.67 -5.30
CA GLU A 114 -3.88 9.05 -5.80
C GLU A 114 -5.18 9.82 -5.53
N HIS A 115 -6.32 9.25 -5.93
CA HIS A 115 -7.63 9.87 -5.75
C HIS A 115 -7.94 10.13 -4.27
N PHE A 116 -7.73 9.15 -3.40
CA PHE A 116 -8.03 9.25 -1.97
C PHE A 116 -7.21 10.33 -1.29
N LEU A 117 -5.90 10.38 -1.57
CA LEU A 117 -5.05 11.41 -0.98
C LEU A 117 -5.41 12.80 -1.52
N CYS A 118 -5.72 12.91 -2.81
CA CYS A 118 -6.23 14.15 -3.39
C CYS A 118 -7.54 14.59 -2.71
N GLN A 119 -8.53 13.71 -2.56
CA GLN A 119 -9.80 14.06 -1.92
C GLN A 119 -9.63 14.41 -0.44
N ALA A 120 -8.82 13.67 0.32
CA ALA A 120 -8.51 13.97 1.71
C ALA A 120 -7.90 15.37 1.91
N ARG A 121 -7.26 15.92 0.88
CA ARG A 121 -6.68 17.27 0.91
C ARG A 121 -7.67 18.38 0.56
N HIS A 122 -8.69 18.08 -0.24
CA HIS A 122 -9.59 19.09 -0.82
C HIS A 122 -10.99 19.08 -0.18
N ASP A 123 -11.47 17.93 0.31
CA ASP A 123 -12.78 17.78 0.92
C ASP A 123 -12.66 17.40 2.40
N ALA A 124 -13.03 18.33 3.27
CA ALA A 124 -13.04 18.13 4.72
C ALA A 124 -14.17 17.21 5.19
N THR A 125 -15.21 16.98 4.38
CA THR A 125 -16.41 16.21 4.76
C THR A 125 -16.08 14.76 5.07
N TYR A 126 -15.23 14.16 4.24
CA TYR A 126 -14.82 12.75 4.33
C TYR A 126 -13.31 12.56 4.49
N GLN A 127 -12.60 13.61 4.94
CA GLN A 127 -11.14 13.61 5.02
C GLN A 127 -10.58 12.39 5.79
N ASN A 128 -11.19 12.05 6.92
CA ASN A 128 -10.74 10.93 7.74
C ASN A 128 -10.92 9.59 7.01
N GLN A 129 -12.08 9.40 6.38
CA GLN A 129 -12.42 8.20 5.63
C GLN A 129 -11.48 8.01 4.43
N TRP A 130 -11.23 9.08 3.66
CA TRP A 130 -10.25 9.05 2.58
C TRP A 130 -8.84 8.72 3.09
N THR A 131 -8.43 9.30 4.21
CA THR A 131 -7.13 9.06 4.83
C THR A 131 -6.99 7.62 5.31
N ASP A 132 -8.02 7.06 5.94
CA ASP A 132 -8.00 5.69 6.46
C ASP A 132 -8.04 4.66 5.33
N THR A 133 -8.78 4.95 4.27
CA THR A 133 -8.79 4.14 3.05
C THR A 133 -7.45 4.19 2.32
N PHE A 134 -6.80 5.36 2.28
CA PHE A 134 -5.43 5.49 1.79
C PHE A 134 -4.46 4.61 2.58
N LYS A 135 -4.54 4.61 3.91
CA LYS A 135 -3.69 3.74 4.76
C LYS A 135 -3.93 2.26 4.47
N LEU A 136 -5.17 1.87 4.27
CA LEU A 136 -5.55 0.48 3.96
C LEU A 136 -5.01 0.05 2.59
N GLY A 137 -5.15 0.89 1.56
CA GLY A 137 -4.57 0.60 0.25
C GLY A 137 -3.03 0.62 0.28
N SER A 138 -2.42 1.52 1.07
CA SER A 138 -0.97 1.54 1.28
C SER A 138 -0.47 0.27 1.95
N ARG A 139 -1.24 -0.31 2.88
CA ARG A 139 -0.95 -1.60 3.50
C ARG A 139 -0.95 -2.74 2.48
N TYR A 140 -1.93 -2.74 1.58
CA TYR A 140 -1.99 -3.71 0.48
C TYR A 140 -0.73 -3.62 -0.40
N ILE A 141 -0.34 -2.42 -0.82
CA ILE A 141 0.88 -2.18 -1.61
C ILE A 141 2.12 -2.62 -0.84
N GLU A 142 2.24 -2.25 0.43
CA GLU A 142 3.35 -2.67 1.29
C GLU A 142 3.46 -4.21 1.36
N TRP A 143 2.36 -4.95 1.54
CA TRP A 143 2.43 -6.41 1.58
C TRP A 143 2.82 -7.05 0.24
N LEU A 144 2.59 -6.36 -0.88
CA LEU A 144 3.03 -6.81 -2.20
C LEU A 144 4.50 -6.47 -2.51
N PHE A 145 4.98 -5.30 -2.09
CA PHE A 145 6.30 -4.78 -2.46
C PHE A 145 7.33 -4.83 -1.33
N ASP A 146 6.90 -5.03 -0.09
CA ASP A 146 7.73 -5.20 1.09
C ASP A 146 7.19 -6.31 2.03
N PRO A 147 7.06 -7.56 1.55
CA PRO A 147 6.50 -8.65 2.34
C PRO A 147 7.29 -8.98 3.61
N GLU A 148 8.59 -8.63 3.64
CA GLU A 148 9.48 -8.79 4.79
C GLU A 148 9.45 -7.59 5.74
N THR A 149 8.64 -6.56 5.45
CA THR A 149 8.56 -5.32 6.24
C THR A 149 9.92 -4.66 6.47
N THR A 150 10.74 -4.69 5.43
CA THR A 150 12.09 -4.16 5.39
C THR A 150 12.13 -2.70 5.79
N TRP A 151 11.22 -1.87 5.26
CA TRP A 151 11.14 -0.45 5.61
C TRP A 151 10.86 -0.25 7.10
N ARG A 152 9.84 -0.95 7.64
CA ARG A 152 9.47 -0.84 9.06
C ARG A 152 10.57 -1.32 9.99
N THR A 153 11.15 -2.48 9.69
CA THR A 153 12.26 -3.05 10.48
C THR A 153 13.45 -2.09 10.47
N TRP A 154 13.80 -1.56 9.29
CA TRP A 154 14.88 -0.59 9.15
C TRP A 154 14.64 0.67 9.96
N ARG A 155 13.45 1.27 9.83
CA ARG A 155 13.07 2.48 10.55
C ARG A 155 13.13 2.27 12.06
N LYS A 156 12.64 1.13 12.54
CA LYS A 156 12.71 0.75 13.96
C LYS A 156 14.15 0.60 14.43
N SER A 157 15.03 -0.03 13.65
CA SER A 157 16.45 -0.17 13.97
C SER A 157 17.13 1.20 14.12
N MET A 158 16.90 2.11 13.18
CA MET A 158 17.41 3.48 13.21
C MET A 158 17.05 4.21 14.52
N HIS A 159 15.78 4.15 14.92
CA HIS A 159 15.33 4.79 16.18
C HIS A 159 15.87 4.12 17.44
N SER A 160 16.20 2.83 17.38
CA SER A 160 16.76 2.08 18.50
C SER A 160 18.29 2.17 18.62
N GLY A 161 18.95 2.88 17.71
CA GLY A 161 20.42 2.95 17.65
C GLY A 161 21.07 1.62 17.26
N GLN A 162 20.29 0.66 16.76
CA GLN A 162 20.78 -0.61 16.25
C GLN A 162 21.22 -0.45 14.80
N LEU A 163 22.19 -1.27 14.39
CA LEU A 163 22.54 -1.34 12.97
C LEU A 163 21.29 -1.71 12.16
N PRO A 164 21.04 -1.01 11.03
CA PRO A 164 19.93 -1.36 10.17
C PRO A 164 20.08 -2.81 9.70
N PRO A 165 18.96 -3.53 9.46
CA PRO A 165 19.01 -4.88 8.91
C PRO A 165 19.82 -4.88 7.61
N GLY A 166 20.51 -6.00 7.36
CA GLY A 166 21.30 -6.18 6.15
C GLY A 166 20.45 -5.94 4.89
N PRO A 167 21.10 -5.57 3.78
CA PRO A 167 20.38 -5.27 2.56
C PRO A 167 19.57 -6.49 2.08
N VAL A 168 18.25 -6.29 1.96
CA VAL A 168 17.38 -7.27 1.28
C VAL A 168 17.67 -7.17 -0.21
N LEU A 169 18.13 -8.28 -0.79
CA LEU A 169 18.40 -8.36 -2.22
C LEU A 169 17.11 -8.08 -3.01
N PRO A 170 17.17 -7.26 -4.07
CA PRO A 170 16.06 -7.08 -5.00
C PRO A 170 15.54 -8.44 -5.44
N GLN A 171 14.24 -8.68 -5.27
CA GLN A 171 13.62 -9.90 -5.80
C GLN A 171 13.18 -9.62 -7.24
N LYS A 172 13.26 -10.63 -8.13
CA LYS A 172 12.61 -10.55 -9.44
C LYS A 172 11.11 -10.33 -9.24
N GLY A 173 10.68 -9.09 -9.43
CA GLY A 173 9.28 -8.66 -9.41
C GLY A 173 8.95 -7.89 -10.69
N ASN A 174 7.81 -7.21 -10.70
CA ASN A 174 7.52 -6.28 -11.78
C ASN A 174 8.32 -4.96 -11.58
N ALA A 175 8.54 -4.24 -12.67
CA ALA A 175 9.23 -2.95 -12.65
C ALA A 175 8.26 -1.79 -12.31
N TYR A 176 7.12 -2.11 -11.67
CA TYR A 176 6.09 -1.12 -11.39
C TYR A 176 6.55 -0.16 -10.29
N ALA A 177 6.29 1.12 -10.50
CA ALA A 177 6.46 2.15 -9.50
C ALA A 177 5.50 3.30 -9.79
N SER A 178 4.95 3.90 -8.74
CA SER A 178 3.87 4.87 -8.86
C SER A 178 4.39 6.23 -9.29
N SER A 179 3.99 6.70 -10.48
CA SER A 179 4.42 7.99 -11.01
C SER A 179 3.80 9.16 -10.24
N TRP A 180 2.51 9.10 -9.94
CA TRP A 180 1.79 10.16 -9.20
C TRP A 180 2.43 10.42 -7.83
N LEU A 181 2.90 9.36 -7.16
CA LEU A 181 3.49 9.46 -5.83
C LEU A 181 4.79 10.27 -5.88
N ARG A 182 5.59 10.06 -6.92
CA ARG A 182 6.83 10.82 -7.15
C ARG A 182 6.52 12.24 -7.54
N ASP A 183 5.59 12.45 -8.45
CA ASP A 183 5.17 13.78 -8.89
C ASP A 183 4.65 14.59 -7.71
N LEU A 184 3.88 13.97 -6.81
CA LEU A 184 3.42 14.59 -5.57
C LEU A 184 4.60 15.04 -4.69
N ILE A 185 5.56 14.16 -4.41
CA ILE A 185 6.70 14.51 -3.56
C ILE A 185 7.58 15.58 -4.21
N VAL A 186 7.88 15.43 -5.51
CA VAL A 186 8.71 16.39 -6.27
C VAL A 186 8.11 17.79 -6.24
N ASN A 187 6.80 17.91 -6.44
CA ASN A 187 6.12 19.19 -6.57
C ASN A 187 5.67 19.79 -5.24
N GLU A 188 5.40 18.96 -4.22
CA GLU A 188 4.64 19.38 -3.04
C GLU A 188 5.28 19.07 -1.69
N ALA A 189 6.43 18.40 -1.58
CA ALA A 189 7.01 18.00 -0.29
C ALA A 189 7.18 19.15 0.73
N THR A 190 7.42 20.38 0.26
CA THR A 190 7.54 21.59 1.11
C THR A 190 6.20 22.12 1.62
N LYS A 191 5.11 21.86 0.90
CA LYS A 191 3.79 22.49 1.12
C LYS A 191 2.77 21.52 1.69
N LEU A 192 2.98 20.22 1.49
CA LEU A 192 2.03 19.17 1.86
C LEU A 192 1.88 19.13 3.39
N HIS A 193 0.65 18.96 3.89
CA HIS A 193 0.41 18.77 5.31
C HIS A 193 1.21 17.56 5.83
N PHE A 194 1.82 17.69 7.01
CA PHE A 194 2.79 16.70 7.51
C PHE A 194 2.23 15.27 7.54
N THR A 195 0.99 15.09 7.99
CA THR A 195 0.32 13.77 7.99
C THR A 195 0.29 13.11 6.60
N HIS A 196 -0.05 13.87 5.56
CA HIS A 196 -0.14 13.35 4.20
C HIS A 196 1.25 13.13 3.58
N LEU A 197 2.21 14.00 3.92
CA LEU A 197 3.61 13.80 3.53
C LEU A 197 4.15 12.50 4.13
N LYS A 198 3.96 12.28 5.43
CA LYS A 198 4.41 11.06 6.10
C LYS A 198 3.84 9.80 5.45
N LEU A 199 2.55 9.80 5.14
CA LEU A 199 1.88 8.70 4.45
C LEU A 199 2.48 8.44 3.06
N ALA A 200 2.73 9.49 2.27
CA ALA A 200 3.33 9.37 0.95
C ALA A 200 4.79 8.87 1.02
N LEU A 201 5.59 9.38 1.96
CA LEU A 201 6.97 8.92 2.17
C LEU A 201 7.02 7.44 2.61
N ASP A 202 6.13 7.03 3.51
CA ASP A 202 6.05 5.63 3.97
C ASP A 202 5.68 4.69 2.82
N LEU A 203 4.72 5.06 1.97
CA LEU A 203 4.34 4.29 0.78
C LEU A 203 5.50 4.18 -0.22
N MET A 204 6.19 5.29 -0.47
CA MET A 204 7.34 5.32 -1.38
C MET A 204 8.48 4.41 -0.89
N CYS A 205 8.77 4.41 0.41
CA CYS A 205 9.76 3.52 1.00
C CYS A 205 9.34 2.05 0.89
N ALA A 206 8.05 1.75 1.03
CA ALA A 206 7.54 0.39 0.85
C ALA A 206 7.67 -0.09 -0.62
N GLU A 207 7.38 0.77 -1.60
CA GLU A 207 7.54 0.44 -3.03
C GLU A 207 9.00 0.13 -3.39
N VAL A 208 9.96 0.85 -2.81
CA VAL A 208 11.39 0.65 -3.09
C VAL A 208 12.08 -0.40 -2.22
N ALA A 209 11.41 -0.91 -1.19
CA ALA A 209 12.03 -1.78 -0.19
C ALA A 209 12.59 -3.09 -0.79
N THR A 210 11.84 -3.74 -1.69
CA THR A 210 12.25 -5.00 -2.34
C THR A 210 12.09 -5.01 -3.87
N SER A 211 11.78 -3.86 -4.48
CA SER A 211 11.57 -3.79 -5.94
C SER A 211 12.86 -3.98 -6.74
N THR A 212 12.70 -4.18 -8.06
CA THR A 212 13.80 -4.49 -8.96
C THR A 212 14.64 -3.25 -9.29
N THR A 213 15.88 -3.47 -9.72
CA THR A 213 16.78 -2.45 -10.26
C THR A 213 16.13 -1.52 -11.28
N ALA A 214 15.26 -2.05 -12.14
CA ALA A 214 14.56 -1.28 -13.17
C ALA A 214 13.42 -0.39 -12.61
N ALA A 215 12.75 -0.82 -11.53
CA ALA A 215 11.87 0.08 -10.78
C ALA A 215 12.68 1.17 -10.07
N TRP A 216 13.94 0.90 -9.72
CA TRP A 216 14.80 1.84 -8.97
C TRP A 216 15.47 2.88 -9.86
N THR A 217 15.69 2.58 -11.14
CA THR A 217 16.14 3.59 -12.12
C THR A 217 15.14 4.73 -12.31
N THR A 218 13.93 4.59 -11.76
CA THR A 218 12.92 5.63 -11.76
C THR A 218 12.87 6.45 -10.46
N LEU A 219 13.74 6.17 -9.48
CA LEU A 219 14.15 7.16 -8.47
C LEU A 219 14.98 8.24 -9.18
N SER A 220 14.34 9.35 -9.52
CA SER A 220 14.99 10.44 -10.25
C SER A 220 15.90 11.26 -9.33
N GLN A 221 16.95 11.87 -9.90
CA GLN A 221 17.73 12.90 -9.21
C GLN A 221 16.83 14.05 -8.72
N GLU A 222 15.76 14.33 -9.45
CA GLU A 222 14.75 15.33 -9.10
C GLU A 222 14.05 15.00 -7.78
N LEU A 223 13.66 13.74 -7.56
CA LEU A 223 13.05 13.31 -6.30
C LEU A 223 13.98 13.53 -5.10
N LEU A 224 15.24 13.11 -5.22
CA LEU A 224 16.24 13.30 -4.17
C LEU A 224 16.48 14.79 -3.90
N ALA A 225 16.60 15.61 -4.94
CA ALA A 225 16.80 17.04 -4.83
C ALA A 225 15.59 17.75 -4.18
N SER A 226 14.37 17.37 -4.55
CA SER A 226 13.14 17.92 -3.95
C SER A 226 13.02 17.55 -2.48
N LEU A 227 13.32 16.31 -2.10
CA LEU A 227 13.33 15.89 -0.70
C LEU A 227 14.40 16.64 0.11
N MET A 228 15.62 16.79 -0.42
CA MET A 228 16.67 17.58 0.22
C MET A 228 16.25 19.04 0.40
N THR A 229 15.65 19.64 -0.63
CA THR A 229 15.12 21.01 -0.58
C THR A 229 14.02 21.14 0.48
N ALA A 230 13.13 20.16 0.56
CA ALA A 230 12.08 20.12 1.56
C ALA A 230 12.62 19.96 2.98
N ALA A 231 13.64 19.13 3.19
CA ALA A 231 14.32 19.02 4.48
C ALA A 231 14.93 20.36 4.91
N ILE A 232 15.70 21.00 4.02
CA ILE A 232 16.32 22.31 4.31
C ILE A 232 15.26 23.37 4.62
N ALA A 233 14.15 23.39 3.89
CA ALA A 233 13.07 24.34 4.11
C ALA A 233 12.28 24.10 5.42
N SER A 234 12.36 22.89 6.00
CA SER A 234 11.67 22.55 7.25
C SER A 234 12.36 23.19 8.47
N ASP A 235 13.68 23.37 8.39
CA ASP A 235 14.56 23.98 9.42
C ASP A 235 14.26 23.51 10.86
N ASP A 236 14.77 24.20 11.87
CA ASP A 236 14.52 23.91 13.29
C ASP A 236 13.04 24.12 13.72
N GLN A 237 12.16 24.63 12.84
CA GLN A 237 10.77 24.93 13.17
C GLN A 237 9.79 23.77 12.90
N ASP A 238 10.11 22.86 11.98
CA ASP A 238 9.32 21.66 11.68
C ASP A 238 10.21 20.41 11.74
N VAL A 239 10.73 20.15 12.95
CA VAL A 239 11.64 19.03 13.24
C VAL A 239 11.03 17.68 12.88
N GLU A 240 9.71 17.51 13.01
CA GLU A 240 9.04 16.26 12.66
C GLU A 240 9.07 15.99 11.15
N ARG A 241 8.80 17.02 10.33
CA ARG A 241 8.95 16.94 8.88
C ARG A 241 10.39 16.68 8.48
N PHE A 242 11.33 17.42 9.05
CA PHE A 242 12.75 17.23 8.80
C PHE A 242 13.15 15.76 9.03
N ASN A 243 12.86 15.22 10.22
CA ASN A 243 13.20 13.84 10.57
C ASN A 243 12.57 12.81 9.62
N ALA A 244 11.28 12.95 9.30
CA ALA A 244 10.60 12.02 8.40
C ALA A 244 11.22 12.04 6.98
N ILE A 245 11.59 13.21 6.47
CA ILE A 245 12.26 13.34 5.17
C ILE A 245 13.66 12.74 5.22
N ILE A 246 14.44 13.00 6.27
CA ILE A 246 15.80 12.45 6.43
C ILE A 246 15.78 10.92 6.57
N GLU A 247 14.84 10.36 7.33
CA GLU A 247 14.64 8.91 7.44
C GLU A 247 14.41 8.29 6.05
N CYS A 248 13.48 8.88 5.29
CA CYS A 248 13.14 8.44 3.95
C CYS A 248 14.37 8.54 3.01
N LEU A 249 15.00 9.72 2.93
CA LEU A 249 16.19 9.95 2.11
C LEU A 249 17.32 8.96 2.41
N THR A 250 17.59 8.72 3.70
CA THR A 250 18.65 7.80 4.12
C THR A 250 18.37 6.38 3.64
N PHE A 251 17.12 5.92 3.77
CA PHE A 251 16.71 4.61 3.28
C PHE A 251 16.80 4.51 1.76
N LEU A 252 16.31 5.52 1.02
CA LEU A 252 16.39 5.57 -0.43
C LEU A 252 17.85 5.54 -0.92
N LEU A 253 18.74 6.34 -0.32
CA LEU A 253 20.16 6.37 -0.68
C LEU A 253 20.85 5.05 -0.37
N GLN A 254 20.58 4.44 0.80
CA GLN A 254 21.12 3.12 1.11
C GLN A 254 20.70 2.09 0.06
N ARG A 255 19.42 2.13 -0.39
CA ARG A 255 18.95 1.24 -1.44
C ARG A 255 19.68 1.51 -2.77
N LEU A 256 19.84 2.76 -3.16
CA LEU A 256 20.56 3.12 -4.39
C LEU A 256 22.04 2.68 -4.39
N PHE A 257 22.76 2.80 -3.26
CA PHE A 257 24.22 2.57 -3.21
C PHE A 257 24.65 1.15 -2.81
N VAL A 258 23.76 0.33 -2.24
CA VAL A 258 24.03 -1.10 -1.95
C VAL A 258 24.25 -1.95 -3.21
N MET A 259 24.07 -1.36 -4.39
CA MET A 259 24.06 -2.04 -5.69
C MET A 259 25.41 -2.10 -6.42
N ASP A 260 26.45 -1.44 -5.92
CA ASP A 260 27.79 -1.46 -6.53
C ASP A 260 28.68 -2.61 -6.01
N GLU A 261 28.13 -3.55 -5.22
CA GLU A 261 28.80 -4.80 -4.77
C GLU A 261 28.08 -6.05 -5.31
#